data_AF-A0A3Q2Q8L2-F1
#
_entry.id   AF-A0A3Q2Q8L2-F1
#
_cell.length_a   1.000
_cell.length_b   1.000
_cell.length_c   1.000
_cell.angle_alpha   90.00
_cell.angle_beta   90.00
_cell.angle_gamma   90.00
#
_symmetry.space_group_name_H-M   'P 1'
#
loop_
_entity.id
_entity.type
_entity.pdbx_description
1 polymer ?
#
loop_
_entity_poly.entity_id
_entity_poly.type
_entity_poly.pdbx_seq_one_letter_code
_entity_poly.pdbx_strand_id
1 'polypeptide(L)'
;MSDPWQECMDFCLDVTKRAGKMIREALQKDIAVMQKSSPVDLVTETDQKVEQLIISSLRERYPTHSFIGEESVAAGAPSVLTDDPTWIIDPIDGTTNFVHRFPFVSVSIGFAVKKEVGLDVCKSCVYSPPLPRCDFLIIIDINPIVAL
;
A
#
# COMPACT_ATOMS: atom_id res chain seq x y z
N MET A 1 -26.20 -0.49 -12.84
CA MET A 1 -25.08 -0.22 -13.76
C MET A 1 -23.86 -0.82 -13.11
N SER A 2 -23.07 -1.62 -13.84
CA SER A 2 -21.80 -2.14 -13.33
C SER A 2 -20.88 -0.97 -13.02
N ASP A 3 -20.24 -0.99 -11.85
CA ASP A 3 -19.21 0.00 -11.51
C ASP A 3 -18.08 -0.06 -12.56
N PRO A 4 -17.79 1.03 -13.28
CA PRO A 4 -16.73 1.04 -14.29
C PRO A 4 -15.35 0.71 -13.73
N TRP A 5 -15.17 0.78 -12.40
CA TRP A 5 -13.90 0.54 -11.72
C TRP A 5 -13.81 -0.83 -11.03
N GLN A 6 -14.80 -1.70 -11.20
CA GLN A 6 -14.78 -3.03 -10.60
C GLN A 6 -13.54 -3.85 -11.03
N GLU A 7 -13.13 -3.76 -12.29
CA GLU A 7 -11.92 -4.45 -12.77
C GLU A 7 -10.63 -3.86 -12.16
N CYS A 8 -10.63 -2.56 -11.87
CA CYS A 8 -9.54 -1.89 -11.15
C CYS A 8 -9.46 -2.44 -9.72
N MET A 9 -10.61 -2.56 -9.04
CA MET A 9 -10.71 -3.14 -7.70
C MET A 9 -10.19 -4.58 -7.67
N ASP A 10 -10.70 -5.44 -8.54
CA ASP A 10 -10.38 -6.87 -8.53
C ASP A 10 -8.88 -7.11 -8.78
N PHE A 11 -8.29 -6.35 -9.70
CA PHE A 11 -6.86 -6.42 -9.95
C PHE A 11 -6.03 -5.83 -8.81
N CYS A 12 -6.48 -4.71 -8.22
CA CYS A 12 -5.85 -4.13 -7.04
C CYS A 12 -5.77 -5.16 -5.91
N LEU A 13 -6.87 -5.85 -5.61
CA LEU A 13 -6.91 -6.90 -4.59
C LEU A 13 -5.92 -8.05 -4.84
N ASP A 14 -5.71 -8.44 -6.09
CA ASP A 14 -4.68 -9.43 -6.44
C ASP A 14 -3.26 -8.90 -6.16
N VAL A 15 -2.98 -7.66 -6.57
CA VAL A 15 -1.71 -6.99 -6.30
C VAL A 15 -1.47 -6.85 -4.79
N THR A 16 -2.48 -6.45 -4.02
CA THR A 16 -2.39 -6.32 -2.56
C THR A 16 -2.08 -7.67 -1.90
N LYS A 17 -2.67 -8.78 -2.38
CA LYS A 17 -2.34 -10.13 -1.85
C LYS A 17 -0.89 -10.51 -2.11
N ARG A 18 -0.35 -10.17 -3.30
CA ARG A 18 1.07 -10.38 -3.63
C ARG A 18 1.99 -9.55 -2.75
N ALA A 19 1.66 -8.28 -2.52
CA ALA A 19 2.36 -7.40 -1.59
C ALA A 19 2.35 -7.97 -0.17
N GLY A 20 1.19 -8.39 0.33
CA GLY A 20 1.06 -8.99 1.66
C GLY A 20 1.89 -10.27 1.84
N LYS A 21 2.02 -11.10 0.80
CA LYS A 21 2.93 -12.26 0.80
C LYS A 21 4.39 -11.83 0.94
N MET A 22 4.82 -10.81 0.19
CA MET A 22 6.20 -10.28 0.26
C MET A 22 6.54 -9.77 1.66
N ILE A 23 5.62 -9.03 2.29
CA ILE A 23 5.80 -8.54 3.68
C ILE A 23 5.92 -9.70 4.66
N ARG A 24 5.09 -10.75 4.54
CA ARG A 24 5.17 -11.95 5.39
C ARG A 24 6.53 -12.64 5.27
N GLU A 25 7.05 -12.77 4.06
CA GLU A 25 8.36 -13.38 3.81
C GLU A 25 9.50 -12.51 4.37
N ALA A 26 9.37 -11.18 4.31
CA ALA A 26 10.33 -10.25 4.89
C ALA A 26 10.35 -10.31 6.43
N LEU A 27 9.20 -10.47 7.09
CA LEU A 27 9.10 -10.64 8.54
C LEU A 27 9.84 -11.90 9.07
N GLN A 28 10.10 -12.88 8.21
CA GLN A 28 10.84 -14.11 8.57
C GLN A 28 12.37 -13.97 8.43
N LYS A 29 12.84 -12.88 7.84
CA LYS A 29 14.26 -12.61 7.59
C LYS A 29 14.80 -11.54 8.55
N ASP A 30 16.08 -11.24 8.43
CA ASP A 30 16.66 -10.04 9.06
C ASP A 30 16.19 -8.81 8.28
N ILE A 31 15.64 -7.84 9.00
CA ILE A 31 15.08 -6.61 8.43
C ILE A 31 16.19 -5.55 8.43
N ALA A 32 16.59 -5.11 7.23
CA ALA A 32 17.46 -3.96 7.08
C ALA A 32 16.64 -2.68 7.27
N VAL A 33 16.92 -1.94 8.33
CA VAL A 33 16.21 -0.71 8.71
C VAL A 33 17.01 0.50 8.23
N MET A 34 16.33 1.42 7.56
CA MET A 34 16.82 2.74 7.20
C MET A 34 16.00 3.81 7.94
N GLN A 35 16.58 4.98 8.16
CA GLN A 35 15.89 6.11 8.77
C GLN A 35 15.50 7.11 7.66
N LYS A 36 14.27 7.62 7.72
CA LYS A 36 13.77 8.70 6.86
C LYS A 36 14.18 10.07 7.45
N SER A 37 13.21 10.85 7.90
CA SER A 37 13.38 12.24 8.32
C SER A 37 13.76 12.40 9.80
N SER A 38 13.50 11.37 10.61
CA SER A 38 13.64 11.37 12.06
C SER A 38 14.02 9.97 12.56
N PRO A 39 14.67 9.83 13.73
CA PRO A 39 15.00 8.51 14.30
C PRO A 39 13.80 7.59 14.56
N VAL A 40 12.59 8.15 14.60
CA VAL A 40 11.31 7.42 14.77
C VAL A 40 10.59 7.14 13.45
N ASP A 41 11.06 7.74 12.36
CA ASP A 41 10.50 7.62 11.02
C ASP A 41 11.34 6.58 10.27
N LEU A 42 10.89 5.33 10.36
CA LEU A 42 11.61 4.17 9.85
C LEU A 42 11.08 3.79 8.49
N VAL A 43 11.99 3.44 7.59
CA VAL A 43 11.68 2.80 6.31
C VAL A 43 12.55 1.58 6.16
N THR A 44 12.05 0.53 5.55
CA THR A 44 12.85 -0.65 5.24
C THR A 44 13.00 -0.81 3.73
N GLU A 45 13.97 -1.63 3.34
CA GLU A 45 14.08 -2.06 1.94
C GLU A 45 12.79 -2.78 1.47
N THR A 46 11.99 -3.30 2.42
CA THR A 46 10.70 -3.96 2.12
C THR A 46 9.66 -2.96 1.67
N ASP A 47 9.55 -1.78 2.31
CA ASP A 47 8.59 -0.73 1.92
C ASP A 47 8.80 -0.33 0.46
N GLN A 48 10.07 -0.07 0.08
CA GLN A 48 10.45 0.27 -1.29
C GLN A 48 10.13 -0.84 -2.30
N LYS A 49 10.45 -2.10 -1.95
CA LYS A 49 10.17 -3.26 -2.81
C LYS A 49 8.67 -3.50 -3.00
N VAL A 50 7.89 -3.32 -1.94
CA VAL A 50 6.44 -3.49 -1.97
C VAL A 50 5.80 -2.37 -2.80
N GLU A 51 6.20 -1.12 -2.62
CA GLU A 51 5.70 -0.01 -3.43
C GLU A 51 6.03 -0.22 -4.91
N GLN A 52 7.28 -0.60 -5.20
CA GLN A 52 7.70 -0.88 -6.58
C GLN A 52 6.87 -2.00 -7.21
N LEU A 53 6.60 -3.08 -6.49
CA LEU A 53 5.74 -4.18 -6.96
C LEU A 53 4.32 -3.70 -7.29
N ILE A 54 3.74 -2.89 -6.41
CA ILE A 54 2.37 -2.38 -6.56
C ILE A 54 2.31 -1.44 -7.78
N ILE A 55 3.18 -0.43 -7.83
CA ILE A 55 3.21 0.57 -8.91
C ILE A 55 3.51 -0.12 -10.24
N SER A 56 4.50 -1.01 -10.32
CA SER A 56 4.85 -1.67 -11.59
C SER A 56 3.70 -2.52 -12.12
N SER A 57 3.04 -3.30 -11.23
CA SER A 57 1.92 -4.16 -11.62
C SER A 57 0.72 -3.34 -12.10
N LEU A 58 0.38 -2.27 -11.37
CA LEU A 58 -0.73 -1.40 -11.74
C LEU A 58 -0.43 -0.59 -13.00
N ARG A 59 0.81 -0.11 -13.18
CA ARG A 59 1.22 0.63 -14.37
C ARG A 59 1.25 -0.23 -15.63
N GLU A 60 1.62 -1.50 -15.51
CA GLU A 60 1.57 -2.43 -16.64
C GLU A 60 0.14 -2.61 -17.17
N ARG A 61 -0.84 -2.71 -16.26
CA ARG A 61 -2.25 -2.86 -16.64
C ARG A 61 -2.93 -1.53 -16.99
N TYR A 62 -2.55 -0.45 -16.31
CA TYR A 62 -3.17 0.87 -16.42
C TYR A 62 -2.10 1.94 -16.69
N PRO A 63 -1.50 1.97 -17.90
CA PRO A 63 -0.37 2.85 -18.23
C PRO A 63 -0.74 4.34 -18.24
N THR A 64 -2.03 4.67 -18.32
CA THR A 64 -2.52 6.06 -18.32
C THR A 64 -2.89 6.56 -16.92
N HIS A 65 -2.83 5.72 -15.88
CA HIS A 65 -3.16 6.13 -14.52
C HIS A 65 -1.95 6.82 -13.85
N SER A 66 -2.25 7.71 -12.91
CA SER A 66 -1.27 8.39 -12.07
C SER A 66 -1.04 7.64 -10.76
N PHE A 67 0.05 7.96 -10.08
CA PHE A 67 0.48 7.28 -8.86
C PHE A 67 1.01 8.27 -7.84
N ILE A 68 0.60 8.11 -6.58
CA ILE A 68 1.11 8.80 -5.41
C ILE A 68 1.49 7.72 -4.41
N GLY A 69 2.78 7.43 -4.27
CA GLY A 69 3.29 6.45 -3.31
C GLY A 69 4.06 7.15 -2.19
N GLU A 70 3.91 6.70 -0.95
CA GLU A 70 4.63 7.25 0.21
C GLU A 70 6.15 7.31 -0.03
N GLU A 71 6.76 6.21 -0.50
CA GLU A 71 8.20 6.12 -0.68
C GLU A 71 8.66 6.89 -1.93
N SER A 72 7.85 6.90 -2.98
CA SER A 72 8.08 7.73 -4.16
C SER A 72 8.07 9.22 -3.80
N VAL A 73 7.13 9.67 -2.97
CA VAL A 73 7.04 11.06 -2.50
C VAL A 73 8.24 11.39 -1.60
N ALA A 74 8.63 10.49 -0.69
CA ALA A 74 9.85 10.65 0.10
C ALA A 74 11.12 10.76 -0.76
N ALA A 75 11.14 10.12 -1.94
CA ALA A 75 12.20 10.23 -2.93
C ALA A 75 12.11 11.48 -3.84
N GLY A 76 11.12 12.35 -3.64
CA GLY A 76 10.95 13.62 -4.36
C GLY A 76 9.94 13.60 -5.51
N ALA A 77 9.13 12.54 -5.64
CA ALA A 77 8.01 12.54 -6.59
C ALA A 77 6.91 13.53 -6.16
N PRO A 78 6.18 14.14 -7.11
CA PRO A 78 5.10 15.07 -6.78
C PRO A 78 3.91 14.34 -6.13
N SER A 79 3.40 14.88 -5.03
CA SER A 79 2.18 14.43 -4.35
C SER A 79 0.98 15.29 -4.75
N VAL A 80 0.63 15.29 -6.05
CA VAL A 80 -0.46 16.13 -6.59
C VAL A 80 -1.60 15.26 -7.11
N LEU A 81 -2.77 15.39 -6.48
CA LEU A 81 -3.99 14.72 -6.95
C LEU A 81 -4.64 15.52 -8.08
N THR A 82 -4.77 14.92 -9.26
CA THR A 82 -5.42 15.51 -10.44
C THR A 82 -6.82 14.93 -10.64
N ASP A 83 -7.47 15.32 -11.73
CA ASP A 83 -8.75 14.72 -12.10
C ASP A 83 -8.61 13.35 -12.78
N ASP A 84 -7.38 12.95 -13.10
CA ASP A 84 -7.08 11.66 -13.71
C ASP A 84 -7.18 10.51 -12.70
N PRO A 85 -7.47 9.28 -13.17
CA PRO A 85 -7.38 8.08 -12.34
C PRO A 85 -6.02 7.98 -11.64
N THR A 86 -6.04 8.00 -10.31
CA THR A 86 -4.82 8.06 -9.49
C THR A 86 -4.86 7.00 -8.40
N TRP A 87 -3.79 6.21 -8.32
CA TRP A 87 -3.56 5.26 -7.24
C TRP A 87 -2.75 5.91 -6.12
N ILE A 88 -3.26 5.85 -4.89
CA ILE A 88 -2.60 6.36 -3.69
C ILE A 88 -2.15 5.16 -2.88
N ILE A 89 -0.85 5.05 -2.60
CA ILE A 89 -0.24 3.81 -2.11
C ILE A 89 0.57 4.12 -0.86
N ASP A 90 0.26 3.38 0.20
CA ASP A 90 1.13 3.18 1.36
C ASP A 90 1.49 1.68 1.39
N PRO A 91 2.77 1.35 1.12
CA PRO A 91 3.20 -0.03 0.98
C PRO A 91 3.16 -0.82 2.30
N ILE A 92 3.44 -0.17 3.44
CA ILE A 92 3.43 -0.79 4.78
C ILE A 92 3.01 0.27 5.82
N ASP A 93 1.72 0.42 6.03
CA ASP A 93 1.18 1.20 7.13
C ASP A 93 1.56 0.49 8.45
N GLY A 94 2.28 1.22 9.31
CA GLY A 94 2.87 0.70 10.54
C GLY A 94 4.31 0.18 10.38
N THR A 95 5.17 0.83 9.58
CA THR A 95 6.59 0.45 9.43
C THR A 95 7.33 0.29 10.77
N THR A 96 7.00 1.08 11.79
CA THR A 96 7.52 0.90 13.16
C THR A 96 7.14 -0.47 13.74
N ASN A 97 5.88 -0.89 13.56
CA ASN A 97 5.44 -2.23 13.97
C ASN A 97 6.19 -3.31 13.16
N PHE A 98 6.37 -3.10 11.86
CA PHE A 98 7.11 -4.01 11.00
C PHE A 98 8.54 -4.23 11.48
N VAL A 99 9.28 -3.15 11.76
CA VAL A 99 10.66 -3.21 12.27
C VAL A 99 10.76 -3.92 13.61
N HIS A 100 9.79 -3.68 14.50
CA HIS A 100 9.73 -4.34 15.81
C HIS A 100 9.06 -5.72 15.80
N ARG A 101 8.69 -6.24 14.61
CA ARG A 101 8.00 -7.52 14.41
C ARG A 101 6.66 -7.63 15.15
N PHE A 102 6.00 -6.50 15.41
CA PHE A 102 4.63 -6.50 15.88
C PHE A 102 3.67 -6.92 14.75
N PRO A 103 2.65 -7.74 15.04
CA PRO A 103 1.82 -8.39 14.01
C PRO A 103 0.73 -7.47 13.43
N PHE A 104 0.95 -6.16 13.43
CA PHE A 104 -0.01 -5.14 12.99
C PHE A 104 0.61 -4.26 11.92
N VAL A 105 0.59 -4.74 10.69
CA VAL A 105 1.03 -3.99 9.50
C VAL A 105 0.00 -4.20 8.39
N SER A 106 -0.16 -3.20 7.52
CA SER A 106 -1.08 -3.31 6.39
C SER A 106 -0.52 -2.69 5.11
N VAL A 107 -0.94 -3.24 3.97
CA VAL A 107 -0.80 -2.56 2.68
C VAL A 107 -2.05 -1.72 2.47
N SER A 108 -1.94 -0.46 2.08
CA SER A 108 -3.08 0.41 1.81
C SER A 108 -3.00 0.96 0.38
N ILE A 109 -4.03 0.72 -0.42
CA ILE A 109 -4.12 1.25 -1.79
C ILE A 109 -5.48 1.91 -1.99
N GLY A 110 -5.49 3.22 -2.19
CA GLY A 110 -6.66 4.01 -2.59
C GLY A 110 -6.69 4.28 -4.09
N PHE A 111 -7.89 4.52 -4.63
CA PHE A 111 -8.04 4.94 -6.03
C PHE A 111 -9.02 6.11 -6.14
N ALA A 112 -8.55 7.18 -6.78
CA ALA A 112 -9.26 8.43 -6.93
C ALA A 112 -9.44 8.80 -8.40
N VAL A 113 -10.58 9.42 -8.72
CA VAL A 113 -10.92 9.93 -10.05
C VAL A 113 -11.61 11.27 -9.86
N LYS A 114 -11.23 12.30 -10.62
CA LYS A 114 -11.77 13.67 -10.43
C LYS A 114 -11.56 14.22 -9.02
N LYS A 115 -10.44 13.85 -8.38
CA LYS A 115 -10.10 14.15 -6.97
C LYS A 115 -11.11 13.63 -5.95
N GLU A 116 -12.07 12.83 -6.37
CA GLU A 116 -12.97 12.09 -5.51
C GLU A 116 -12.43 10.67 -5.36
N VAL A 117 -12.40 10.19 -4.12
CA VAL A 117 -11.99 8.81 -3.85
C VAL A 117 -13.16 7.94 -4.28
N GLY A 118 -13.06 7.40 -5.50
CA GLY A 118 -14.11 6.61 -6.14
C GLY A 118 -14.08 5.15 -5.73
N LEU A 119 -12.93 4.66 -5.25
CA LEU A 119 -12.75 3.28 -4.82
C LEU A 119 -12.29 3.22 -3.37
N ASP A 120 -13.11 2.52 -2.60
CA ASP A 120 -12.85 2.00 -1.28
C ASP A 120 -11.41 1.48 -1.14
N VAL A 121 -10.66 2.06 -0.21
CA VAL A 121 -9.24 1.74 0.02
C VAL A 121 -9.07 0.23 0.24
N CYS A 122 -8.28 -0.42 -0.60
CA CYS A 122 -7.88 -1.81 -0.42
C CYS A 122 -6.83 -1.89 0.69
N LYS A 123 -7.25 -2.06 1.94
CA LYS A 123 -6.31 -2.44 3.01
C LYS A 123 -6.09 -3.95 3.00
N SER A 124 -4.89 -4.42 3.31
CA SER A 124 -4.64 -5.83 3.58
C SER A 124 -3.76 -5.95 4.80
N CYS A 125 -4.31 -6.46 5.89
CA CYS A 125 -3.53 -6.71 7.10
C CYS A 125 -2.65 -7.96 6.96
N VAL A 126 -1.37 -7.81 7.28
CA VAL A 126 -0.41 -8.90 7.37
C VAL A 126 -0.18 -9.21 8.84
N TYR A 127 -0.64 -10.39 9.26
CA TYR A 127 -0.48 -10.87 10.63
C TYR A 127 0.61 -11.93 10.74
N SER A 128 1.31 -11.96 11.88
CA SER A 128 2.33 -12.94 12.24
C SER A 128 1.95 -13.66 13.55
N PRO A 129 2.14 -14.99 13.69
CA PRO A 129 1.66 -15.83 14.81
C PRO A 129 1.95 -15.27 16.23
N PRO A 130 1.15 -15.63 17.27
CA PRO A 130 0.57 -16.98 17.47
C PRO A 130 -0.95 -17.14 17.25
N LEU A 131 -1.71 -16.13 16.78
CA LEU A 131 -3.16 -16.31 16.67
C LEU A 131 -3.58 -17.21 15.48
N PRO A 132 -4.62 -18.06 15.64
CA PRO A 132 -4.86 -19.21 14.76
C PRO A 132 -5.61 -18.89 13.46
N ARG A 133 -6.03 -17.64 13.23
CA ARG A 133 -6.68 -17.21 11.98
C ARG A 133 -6.37 -15.76 11.70
N CYS A 134 -5.92 -15.50 10.47
CA CYS A 134 -5.91 -14.17 9.86
C CYS A 134 -6.35 -14.31 8.42
N ASP A 135 -7.64 -14.13 8.22
CA ASP A 135 -8.22 -13.86 6.93
C ASP A 135 -7.78 -12.45 6.51
N PHE A 136 -7.52 -12.24 5.22
CA PHE A 136 -7.26 -10.92 4.66
C PHE A 136 -8.40 -9.98 5.08
N LEU A 137 -8.18 -9.15 6.10
CA LEU A 137 -9.16 -8.14 6.48
C LEU A 137 -8.94 -6.95 5.55
N ILE A 138 -9.82 -6.86 4.55
CA ILE A 138 -9.90 -5.70 3.69
C ILE A 138 -10.69 -4.64 4.45
N ILE A 139 -9.97 -3.72 5.09
CA ILE A 139 -10.58 -2.53 5.68
C ILE A 139 -10.72 -1.50 4.57
N ILE A 140 -11.93 -1.40 4.05
CA ILE A 140 -12.37 -0.32 3.20
C ILE A 140 -12.46 0.94 4.06
N ASP A 141 -11.54 1.88 3.84
CA ASP A 141 -11.58 3.20 4.48
C ASP A 141 -11.98 4.24 3.45
N ILE A 142 -13.09 4.93 3.70
CA ILE A 142 -13.68 5.92 2.79
C ILE A 142 -12.99 7.30 2.89
N ASN A 143 -11.94 7.44 3.71
CA ASN A 143 -11.20 8.70 3.87
C ASN A 143 -9.66 8.54 3.82
N PRO A 144 -9.05 8.32 2.64
CA PRO A 144 -7.59 8.17 2.50
C PRO A 144 -6.80 9.47 2.70
N ILE A 145 -7.44 10.64 2.75
CA ILE A 145 -6.75 11.94 2.84
C ILE A 145 -6.04 12.15 4.20
N VAL A 146 -6.38 11.37 5.22
CA VAL A 146 -5.85 11.56 6.60
C VAL A 146 -4.67 10.62 6.91
N ALA A 147 -4.30 9.71 5.99
CA ALA A 147 -3.29 8.68 6.23
C ALA A 147 -1.94 8.91 5.53
N LEU A 148 -1.75 10.05 4.85
CA LEU A 148 -0.46 10.52 4.34
C LEU A 148 0.12 11.60 5.27
#